data_AF-A0A947R2Y9-F1
#
_entry.id   AF-A0A947R2Y9-F1
#
_cell.length_a   1.000
_cell.length_b   1.000
_cell.length_c   1.000
_cell.angle_alpha   90.00
_cell.angle_beta   90.00
_cell.angle_gamma   90.00
#
_symmetry.space_group_name_H-M   'P 1'
#
loop_
_entity.id
_entity.type
_entity.pdbx_description
1 polymer ?
#
loop_
_entity_poly.entity_id
_entity_poly.type
_entity_poly.pdbx_seq_one_letter_code
_entity_poly.pdbx_strand_id
1 'polypeptide(L)'
;MSFKNNIILKMKTDRLSENVRQSLTSAYDRPAKIDRKSMEEMLSLSGYKHSRERFMDLYIKKKDGQEWILVLDNELPVYNTTVDDVLLRKNPTLKEMISIRNAIKILRDTDVIVSKKNKTVDIIQKELIEPLNLSYTEQDLSSIMDDGISALEKWNKEEVIICMDIFCELLRYVILPKPFQMDNYIFKGVITEKTEKTYIGPVLIYDAVHNLLNFLEESFESKDKESIAAALDVAVGRKKPDIEGKDVFRALKNKITQTKS
;
A
#
# COMPACT_ATOMS: atom_id res chain seq x y z
N MET A 1 8.96 -2.73 18.19
CA MET A 1 7.61 -3.07 17.69
C MET A 1 7.57 -4.57 17.42
N SER A 2 6.41 -5.22 17.61
CA SER A 2 6.23 -6.63 17.24
C SER A 2 6.27 -6.81 15.72
N PHE A 3 6.50 -8.04 15.24
CA PHE A 3 6.40 -8.37 13.81
C PHE A 3 5.05 -7.94 13.23
N LYS A 4 3.94 -8.24 13.92
CA LYS A 4 2.58 -7.85 13.53
C LYS A 4 2.47 -6.34 13.27
N ASN A 5 3.00 -5.51 14.17
CA ASN A 5 2.94 -4.05 13.99
C ASN A 5 3.80 -3.58 12.82
N ASN A 6 4.98 -4.18 12.61
CA ASN A 6 5.87 -3.84 11.50
C ASN A 6 5.24 -4.20 10.15
N ILE A 7 4.65 -5.39 10.01
CA ILE A 7 4.03 -5.81 8.74
C ILE A 7 2.78 -5.00 8.43
N ILE A 8 1.96 -4.64 9.44
CA ILE A 8 0.81 -3.75 9.28
C ILE A 8 1.27 -2.38 8.77
N LEU A 9 2.35 -1.83 9.35
CA LEU A 9 2.91 -0.56 8.91
C LEU A 9 3.44 -0.63 7.47
N LYS A 10 4.13 -1.72 7.11
CA LYS A 10 4.60 -1.98 5.75
C LYS A 10 3.43 -1.99 4.76
N MET A 11 2.39 -2.79 5.01
CA MET A 11 1.21 -2.90 4.15
C MET A 11 0.48 -1.57 4.00
N LYS A 12 0.36 -0.81 5.10
CA LYS A 12 -0.21 0.54 5.07
C LYS A 12 0.62 1.48 4.20
N THR A 13 1.94 1.50 4.39
CA THR A 13 2.86 2.32 3.62
C THR A 13 2.78 1.99 2.13
N ASP A 14 2.71 0.72 1.76
CA ASP A 14 2.59 0.32 0.35
C ASP A 14 1.29 0.80 -0.28
N ARG A 15 0.16 0.63 0.43
CA ARG A 15 -1.14 1.12 -0.03
C ARG A 15 -1.13 2.63 -0.23
N LEU A 16 -0.60 3.39 0.72
CA LEU A 16 -0.50 4.85 0.61
C LEU A 16 0.38 5.25 -0.58
N SER A 17 1.54 4.59 -0.73
CA SER A 17 2.47 4.85 -1.83
C SER A 17 1.82 4.58 -3.19
N GLU A 18 1.07 3.50 -3.30
CA GLU A 18 0.39 3.13 -4.55
C GLU A 18 -0.74 4.09 -4.90
N ASN A 19 -1.55 4.51 -3.92
CA ASN A 19 -2.57 5.54 -4.13
C ASN A 19 -1.95 6.83 -4.69
N VAL A 20 -0.82 7.28 -4.11
CA VAL A 20 -0.11 8.46 -4.60
C VAL A 20 0.42 8.23 -6.02
N ARG A 21 1.09 7.10 -6.31
CA ARG A 21 1.59 6.80 -7.67
C ARG A 21 0.49 6.77 -8.72
N GLN A 22 -0.65 6.14 -8.43
CA GLN A 22 -1.79 6.08 -9.33
C GLN A 22 -2.35 7.49 -9.59
N SER A 23 -2.44 8.33 -8.56
CA SER A 23 -2.91 9.71 -8.68
C SER A 23 -1.99 10.64 -9.50
N LEU A 24 -0.70 10.31 -9.58
CA LEU A 24 0.29 11.03 -10.38
C LEU A 24 0.25 10.65 -11.88
N THR A 25 -0.45 9.57 -12.23
CA THR A 25 -0.60 9.14 -13.62
C THR A 25 -1.69 9.98 -14.28
N SER A 26 -1.33 10.79 -15.27
CA SER A 26 -2.31 11.58 -16.04
C SER A 26 -3.20 10.66 -16.87
N ALA A 27 -4.51 10.69 -16.65
CA ALA A 27 -5.45 10.32 -17.69
C ALA A 27 -5.41 11.41 -18.77
N TYR A 28 -5.43 11.02 -20.05
CA TYR A 28 -5.20 11.88 -21.23
C TYR A 28 -5.97 13.23 -21.27
N ASP A 29 -7.02 13.41 -20.45
CA ASP A 29 -7.88 14.60 -20.44
C ASP A 29 -7.90 15.40 -19.13
N ARG A 30 -7.07 15.08 -18.11
CA ARG A 30 -7.02 15.87 -16.86
C ARG A 30 -5.60 16.07 -16.34
N PRO A 31 -5.28 17.28 -15.84
CA PRO A 31 -4.03 17.46 -15.08
C PRO A 31 -4.05 16.49 -13.90
N ALA A 32 -2.99 15.69 -13.77
CA ALA A 32 -2.83 14.76 -12.65
C ALA A 32 -3.07 15.50 -11.33
N LYS A 33 -3.95 14.94 -10.49
CA LYS A 33 -4.26 15.50 -9.18
C LYS A 33 -3.75 14.51 -8.16
N ILE A 34 -2.70 14.90 -7.46
CA ILE A 34 -2.13 14.06 -6.42
C ILE A 34 -3.16 13.70 -5.34
N ASP A 35 -3.13 12.45 -4.87
CA ASP A 35 -3.76 12.03 -3.63
C ASP A 35 -3.01 12.64 -2.45
N ARG A 36 -3.41 13.87 -2.12
CA ARG A 36 -2.86 14.64 -1.00
C ARG A 36 -3.01 13.90 0.31
N LYS A 37 -4.17 13.27 0.56
CA LYS A 37 -4.44 12.63 1.84
C LYS A 37 -3.45 11.49 2.10
N SER A 38 -3.24 10.63 1.11
CA SER A 38 -2.27 9.53 1.24
C SER A 38 -0.84 10.05 1.41
N MET A 39 -0.46 11.10 0.68
CA MET A 39 0.86 11.70 0.76
C MET A 39 1.13 12.38 2.12
N GLU A 40 0.17 13.16 2.64
CA GLU A 40 0.27 13.83 3.95
C GLU A 40 0.44 12.81 5.08
N GLU A 41 -0.28 11.68 5.00
CA GLU A 41 -0.14 10.59 5.96
C GLU A 41 1.26 9.95 5.91
N MET A 42 1.81 9.69 4.72
CA MET A 42 3.20 9.19 4.57
C MET A 42 4.22 10.17 5.15
N LEU A 43 4.02 11.47 4.93
CA LEU A 43 4.92 12.53 5.42
C LEU A 43 4.89 12.62 6.95
N SER A 44 3.70 12.54 7.54
CA SER A 44 3.52 12.48 8.99
C SER A 44 4.22 11.26 9.59
N LEU A 45 4.00 10.06 9.02
CA LEU A 45 4.64 8.82 9.46
C LEU A 45 6.17 8.86 9.34
N SER A 46 6.70 9.56 8.34
CA SER A 46 8.15 9.68 8.10
C SER A 46 8.80 10.84 8.87
N GLY A 47 8.04 11.56 9.70
CA GLY A 47 8.54 12.60 10.59
C GLY A 47 8.82 13.95 9.92
N TYR A 48 8.26 14.19 8.74
CA TYR A 48 8.28 15.52 8.13
C TYR A 48 7.39 16.48 8.92
N LYS A 49 7.87 17.70 9.11
CA LYS A 49 7.11 18.77 9.77
C LYS A 49 6.41 19.63 8.72
N HIS A 50 5.10 19.77 8.86
CA HIS A 50 4.31 20.66 8.00
C HIS A 50 4.61 22.13 8.33
N SER A 51 4.71 22.95 7.29
CA SER A 51 4.83 24.39 7.35
C SER A 51 4.05 24.98 6.17
N ARG A 52 3.27 26.04 6.42
CA ARG A 52 2.50 26.71 5.38
C ARG A 52 3.06 28.11 5.15
N GLU A 53 3.65 28.31 3.98
CA GLU A 53 4.36 29.54 3.63
C GLU A 53 3.90 30.04 2.26
N ARG A 54 3.57 31.33 2.16
CA ARG A 54 3.07 31.96 0.91
C ARG A 54 2.02 31.10 0.17
N PHE A 55 1.03 30.58 0.91
CA PHE A 55 -0.04 29.70 0.40
C PHE A 55 0.42 28.33 -0.12
N MET A 56 1.68 27.93 0.08
CA MET A 56 2.21 26.61 -0.26
C MET A 56 2.28 25.73 0.99
N ASP A 57 1.98 24.44 0.82
CA ASP A 57 2.22 23.43 1.84
C ASP A 57 3.62 22.83 1.66
N LEU A 58 4.48 23.08 2.63
CA LEU A 58 5.84 22.58 2.70
C LEU A 58 5.94 21.52 3.79
N TYR A 59 6.77 20.52 3.53
CA TYR A 59 7.08 19.45 4.47
C TYR A 59 8.59 19.37 4.63
N ILE A 60 9.07 19.59 5.85
CA ILE A 60 10.49 19.80 6.14
C ILE A 60 11.02 18.69 7.03
N LYS A 61 12.16 18.10 6.65
CA LYS A 61 12.86 17.09 7.44
C LYS A 61 14.37 17.31 7.35
N LYS A 62 15.08 17.14 8.47
CA LYS A 62 16.55 17.13 8.48
C LYS A 62 17.05 15.73 8.16
N LYS A 63 17.92 15.61 7.16
CA LYS A 63 18.55 14.36 6.73
C LYS A 63 20.03 14.61 6.47
N ASP A 64 20.90 13.87 7.15
CA ASP A 64 22.36 13.99 7.03
C ASP A 64 22.90 15.43 7.20
N GLY A 65 22.28 16.18 8.12
CA GLY A 65 22.62 17.59 8.38
C GLY A 65 22.09 18.59 7.36
N GLN A 66 21.40 18.13 6.32
CA GLN A 66 20.77 18.94 5.28
C GLN A 66 19.26 19.02 5.49
N GLU A 67 18.64 20.12 5.04
CA GLU A 67 17.19 20.28 5.08
C GLU A 67 16.57 19.81 3.76
N TRP A 68 15.74 18.78 3.85
CA TRP A 68 14.91 18.33 2.75
C TRP A 68 13.55 18.99 2.86
N ILE A 69 13.19 19.74 1.83
CA ILE A 69 11.94 20.49 1.75
C ILE A 69 11.11 19.91 0.61
N LEU A 70 10.05 19.19 0.96
CA LEU A 70 9.07 18.72 0.01
C LEU A 70 7.97 19.77 -0.18
N VAL A 71 7.65 20.08 -1.43
CA VAL A 71 6.47 20.89 -1.78
C VAL A 71 5.33 19.93 -2.11
N LEU A 72 4.20 20.07 -1.43
CA LEU A 72 3.02 19.25 -1.68
C LEU A 72 2.21 19.80 -2.87
N ASP A 73 2.73 19.60 -4.07
CA ASP A 73 2.08 19.88 -5.35
C ASP A 73 2.01 18.61 -6.23
N ASN A 74 1.54 18.73 -7.48
CA ASN A 74 1.41 17.58 -8.40
C ASN A 74 2.75 17.05 -8.94
N GLU A 75 3.87 17.72 -8.66
CA GLU A 75 5.20 17.26 -9.05
C GLU A 75 5.98 16.64 -7.89
N LEU A 76 5.54 16.86 -6.64
CA LEU A 76 6.22 16.37 -5.43
C LEU A 76 7.74 16.64 -5.41
N PRO A 77 8.21 17.86 -5.73
CA PRO A 77 9.64 18.13 -5.71
C PRO A 77 10.16 18.12 -4.27
N VAL A 78 11.31 17.49 -4.08
CA VAL A 78 12.11 17.58 -2.85
C VAL A 78 13.32 18.44 -3.17
N TYR A 79 13.48 19.52 -2.42
CA TYR A 79 14.60 20.44 -2.52
C TYR A 79 15.59 20.20 -1.38
N ASN A 80 16.88 20.39 -1.67
CA ASN A 80 17.96 20.45 -0.69
C ASN A 80 18.54 21.87 -0.67
N THR A 81 17.81 22.76 0.00
CA THR A 81 18.09 24.20 0.08
C THR A 81 17.28 24.78 1.26
N THR A 82 17.22 26.10 1.40
CA THR A 82 16.42 26.76 2.44
C THR A 82 14.97 26.97 2.00
N VAL A 83 14.07 27.15 2.97
CA VAL A 83 12.66 27.49 2.70
C VAL A 83 12.55 28.75 1.85
N ASP A 84 13.35 29.79 2.14
CA ASP A 84 13.35 31.02 1.35
C ASP A 84 13.76 30.81 -0.11
N ASP A 85 14.73 29.93 -0.38
CA ASP A 85 15.15 29.62 -1.76
C ASP A 85 14.07 28.80 -2.49
N VAL A 86 13.34 27.92 -1.80
CA VAL A 86 12.17 27.23 -2.37
C VAL A 86 11.04 28.21 -2.69
N LEU A 87 10.72 29.12 -1.75
CA LEU A 87 9.70 30.15 -1.94
C LEU A 87 10.06 31.10 -3.08
N LEU A 88 11.33 31.50 -3.19
CA LEU A 88 11.82 32.29 -4.31
C LEU A 88 11.57 31.58 -5.65
N ARG A 89 11.79 30.27 -5.73
CA ARG A 89 11.66 29.52 -6.98
C ARG A 89 10.21 29.23 -7.36
N LYS A 90 9.34 28.95 -6.38
CA LYS A 90 7.97 28.47 -6.62
C LYS A 90 6.89 29.54 -6.47
N ASN A 91 7.11 30.54 -5.61
CA ASN A 91 6.17 31.63 -5.39
C ASN A 91 6.91 32.97 -5.10
N PRO A 92 7.70 33.48 -6.08
CA PRO A 92 8.41 34.73 -5.93
C PRO A 92 7.45 35.92 -5.87
N THR A 93 7.78 36.91 -5.05
CA THR A 93 7.15 38.23 -5.08
C THR A 93 7.60 39.02 -6.30
N LEU A 94 6.82 40.04 -6.69
CA LEU A 94 7.18 40.92 -7.81
C LEU A 94 8.57 41.54 -7.68
N LYS A 95 8.98 41.93 -6.46
CA LYS A 95 10.31 42.49 -6.19
C LYS A 95 11.43 41.46 -6.35
N GLU A 96 11.16 40.19 -6.04
CA GLU A 96 12.11 39.11 -6.21
C GLU A 96 12.30 38.75 -7.70
N MET A 97 11.23 38.80 -8.50
CA MET A 97 11.25 38.46 -9.94
C MET A 97 12.07 39.43 -10.80
N ILE A 98 12.11 40.72 -10.46
CA ILE A 98 12.81 41.75 -11.27
C ILE A 98 14.34 41.68 -11.16
N SER A 99 14.88 40.95 -10.17
CA SER A 99 16.32 40.72 -10.05
C SER A 99 16.76 39.67 -11.07
N ILE A 100 17.65 40.03 -12.00
CA ILE A 100 18.19 39.12 -13.03
C ILE A 100 18.76 37.84 -12.39
N ARG A 101 19.48 37.96 -11.26
CA ARG A 101 20.04 36.82 -10.54
C ARG A 101 18.96 35.86 -10.04
N ASN A 102 17.87 36.40 -9.51
CA ASN A 102 16.74 35.60 -9.03
C ASN A 102 15.95 34.99 -10.17
N ALA A 103 15.77 35.70 -11.29
CA ALA A 103 15.15 35.17 -12.48
C ALA A 103 15.88 33.91 -12.99
N ILE A 104 17.21 33.90 -12.97
CA ILE A 104 18.00 32.70 -13.31
C ILE A 104 17.70 31.53 -12.37
N LYS A 105 17.62 31.77 -11.06
CA LYS A 105 17.28 30.73 -10.06
C LYS A 105 15.86 30.19 -10.23
N ILE A 106 14.90 31.06 -10.52
CA ILE A 106 13.49 30.68 -10.74
C ILE A 106 13.37 29.78 -11.98
N LEU A 107 14.11 30.10 -13.05
CA LEU A 107 14.08 29.35 -14.30
C LEU A 107 14.84 28.01 -14.24
N ARG A 108 15.76 27.85 -13.30
CA ARG A 108 16.60 26.66 -13.19
C ARG A 108 16.66 26.19 -11.74
N ASP A 109 15.99 25.08 -11.47
CA ASP A 109 15.92 24.43 -10.15
C ASP A 109 16.69 23.09 -10.07
N THR A 110 17.34 22.69 -11.17
CA THR A 110 18.09 21.43 -11.26
C THR A 110 19.29 21.35 -10.33
N ASP A 111 19.77 22.48 -9.81
CA ASP A 111 20.84 22.59 -8.83
C ASP A 111 20.40 22.21 -7.40
N VAL A 112 19.11 22.33 -7.09
CA VAL A 112 18.58 22.15 -5.73
C VAL A 112 17.57 21.00 -5.61
N ILE A 113 16.98 20.53 -6.72
CA ILE A 113 16.04 19.41 -6.71
C ILE A 113 16.77 18.08 -6.52
N VAL A 114 16.32 17.29 -5.54
CA VAL A 114 16.79 15.94 -5.22
C VAL A 114 15.95 14.88 -5.94
N SER A 115 14.62 15.04 -5.90
CA SER A 115 13.67 14.09 -6.49
C SER A 115 12.35 14.78 -6.84
N LYS A 116 11.56 14.11 -7.67
CA LYS A 116 10.20 14.51 -8.04
C LYS A 116 9.35 13.29 -8.41
N LYS A 117 8.03 13.45 -8.38
CA LYS A 117 7.02 12.48 -8.78
C LYS A 117 7.23 11.12 -8.08
N ASN A 118 7.10 10.01 -8.80
CA ASN A 118 7.24 8.65 -8.25
C ASN A 118 8.56 8.45 -7.49
N LYS A 119 9.67 9.06 -7.93
CA LYS A 119 10.94 8.97 -7.21
C LYS A 119 10.85 9.53 -5.78
N THR A 120 10.08 10.60 -5.57
CA THR A 120 9.84 11.14 -4.22
C THR A 120 9.02 10.17 -3.37
N VAL A 121 7.99 9.56 -3.96
CA VAL A 121 7.17 8.53 -3.27
C VAL A 121 8.03 7.34 -2.87
N ASP A 122 8.86 6.83 -3.78
CA ASP A 122 9.72 5.67 -3.55
C ASP A 122 10.76 5.94 -2.45
N ILE A 123 11.32 7.15 -2.39
CA ILE A 123 12.25 7.56 -1.33
C ILE A 123 11.55 7.54 0.04
N ILE A 124 10.35 8.12 0.15
CA ILE A 124 9.61 8.18 1.42
C ILE A 124 9.10 6.79 1.83
N GLN A 125 8.62 6.01 0.87
CA GLN A 125 8.25 4.61 1.08
C GLN A 125 9.43 3.81 1.64
N LYS A 126 10.62 3.95 1.03
CA LYS A 126 11.84 3.30 1.49
C LYS A 126 12.23 3.75 2.90
N GLU A 127 12.18 5.05 3.19
CA GLU A 127 12.46 5.58 4.54
C GLU A 127 11.55 4.99 5.62
N LEU A 128 10.28 4.69 5.27
CA LEU A 128 9.32 4.09 6.19
C LEU A 128 9.51 2.58 6.37
N ILE A 129 9.94 1.87 5.33
CA ILE A 129 10.01 0.40 5.33
C ILE A 129 11.37 -0.14 5.76
N GLU A 130 12.47 0.50 5.33
CA GLU A 130 13.84 0.02 5.57
C GLU A 130 14.19 -0.19 7.06
N PRO A 131 13.70 0.64 8.01
CA PRO A 131 13.94 0.42 9.44
C PRO A 131 13.10 -0.72 10.07
N LEU A 132 12.12 -1.26 9.35
CA LEU A 132 11.19 -2.25 9.91
C LEU A 132 11.84 -3.63 9.97
N ASN A 133 11.79 -4.25 11.15
CA ASN A 133 12.14 -5.67 11.25
C ASN A 133 10.95 -6.52 10.75
N LEU A 134 11.05 -7.00 9.52
CA LEU A 134 10.05 -7.87 8.88
C LEU A 134 10.41 -9.36 8.97
N SER A 135 11.46 -9.72 9.71
CA SER A 135 11.71 -11.12 10.05
C SER A 135 10.65 -11.62 11.04
N TYR A 136 10.25 -12.88 10.88
CA TYR A 136 9.23 -13.52 11.72
C TYR A 136 9.64 -14.93 12.13
N THR A 137 9.20 -15.31 13.32
CA THR A 137 9.29 -16.65 13.89
C THR A 137 7.98 -17.42 13.71
N GLU A 138 7.98 -18.71 14.00
CA GLU A 138 6.74 -19.49 14.04
C GLU A 138 5.78 -19.00 15.16
N GLN A 139 6.33 -18.52 16.28
CA GLN A 139 5.54 -17.97 17.36
C GLN A 139 4.80 -16.71 16.94
N ASP A 140 5.43 -15.84 16.15
CA ASP A 140 4.77 -14.66 15.58
C ASP A 140 3.56 -15.06 14.71
N LEU A 141 3.73 -16.07 13.84
CA LEU A 141 2.64 -16.58 13.00
C LEU A 141 1.52 -17.22 13.82
N SER A 142 1.88 -17.94 14.89
CA SER A 142 0.89 -18.57 15.78
C SER A 142 0.07 -17.51 16.53
N SER A 143 0.72 -16.44 17.00
CA SER A 143 0.02 -15.32 17.63
C SER A 143 -0.98 -14.64 16.68
N ILE A 144 -0.59 -14.40 15.41
CA ILE A 144 -1.49 -13.81 14.41
C ILE A 144 -2.65 -14.75 14.07
N MET A 145 -2.39 -16.06 13.99
CA MET A 145 -3.42 -17.08 13.79
C MET A 145 -4.42 -17.07 14.94
N ASP A 146 -3.95 -17.09 16.19
CA ASP A 146 -4.80 -17.09 17.39
C ASP A 146 -5.64 -15.81 17.49
N ASP A 147 -5.04 -14.65 17.19
CA ASP A 147 -5.75 -13.37 17.11
C ASP A 147 -6.89 -13.43 16.07
N GLY A 148 -6.61 -13.96 14.87
CA GLY A 148 -7.59 -14.10 13.79
C GLY A 148 -8.74 -15.05 14.15
N ILE A 149 -8.44 -16.18 14.79
CA ILE A 149 -9.46 -17.13 15.28
C ILE A 149 -10.33 -16.47 16.35
N SER A 150 -9.72 -15.83 17.35
CA SER A 150 -10.45 -15.09 18.39
C SER A 150 -11.31 -13.97 17.78
N ALA A 151 -10.83 -13.29 16.74
CA ALA A 151 -11.59 -12.25 16.04
C ALA A 151 -12.82 -12.80 15.31
N LEU A 152 -12.72 -14.00 14.70
CA LEU A 152 -13.87 -14.70 14.12
C LEU A 152 -14.93 -15.01 15.18
N GLU A 153 -14.50 -15.57 16.31
CA GLU A 153 -15.40 -15.93 17.42
C GLU A 153 -16.10 -14.70 18.03
N LYS A 154 -15.40 -13.56 18.07
CA LYS A 154 -15.91 -12.29 18.62
C LYS A 154 -16.62 -11.41 17.60
N TRP A 155 -16.77 -11.85 16.34
CA TRP A 155 -17.35 -11.05 15.27
C TRP A 155 -16.64 -9.71 15.02
N ASN A 156 -15.33 -9.65 15.30
CA ASN A 156 -14.52 -8.47 15.06
C ASN A 156 -13.96 -8.49 13.62
N LYS A 157 -14.76 -7.98 12.69
CA LYS A 157 -14.46 -7.98 11.24
C LYS A 157 -13.15 -7.28 10.90
N GLU A 158 -12.86 -6.16 11.57
CA GLU A 158 -11.64 -5.38 11.33
C GLU A 158 -10.40 -6.21 11.66
N GLU A 159 -10.39 -6.88 12.81
CA GLU A 159 -9.26 -7.71 13.22
C GLU A 159 -9.13 -8.99 12.37
N VAL A 160 -10.25 -9.58 11.93
CA VAL A 160 -10.24 -10.70 10.97
C VAL A 160 -9.54 -10.27 9.68
N ILE A 161 -9.93 -9.13 9.11
CA ILE A 161 -9.34 -8.60 7.87
C ILE A 161 -7.84 -8.32 8.07
N ILE A 162 -7.45 -7.74 9.21
CA ILE A 162 -6.03 -7.46 9.50
C ILE A 162 -5.23 -8.77 9.53
N CYS A 163 -5.66 -9.76 10.32
CA CYS A 163 -4.93 -11.03 10.44
C CYS A 163 -4.89 -11.78 9.10
N MET A 164 -6.02 -11.80 8.38
CA MET A 164 -6.14 -12.36 7.05
C MET A 164 -5.15 -11.71 6.07
N ASP A 165 -5.12 -10.38 6.04
CA ASP A 165 -4.29 -9.62 5.11
C ASP A 165 -2.80 -9.81 5.41
N ILE A 166 -2.39 -10.01 6.66
CA ILE A 166 -1.00 -10.34 7.01
C ILE A 166 -0.60 -11.70 6.40
N PHE A 167 -1.44 -12.73 6.54
CA PHE A 167 -1.16 -14.02 5.90
C PHE A 167 -1.12 -13.91 4.38
N CYS A 168 -2.07 -13.16 3.79
CA CYS A 168 -2.08 -12.88 2.36
C CYS A 168 -0.81 -12.17 1.90
N GLU A 169 -0.33 -11.18 2.64
CA GLU A 169 0.91 -10.46 2.34
C GLU A 169 2.11 -11.41 2.29
N LEU A 170 2.23 -12.28 3.30
CA LEU A 170 3.32 -13.26 3.39
C LEU A 170 3.28 -14.32 2.28
N LEU A 171 2.06 -14.71 1.85
CA LEU A 171 1.83 -15.66 0.78
C LEU A 171 1.73 -15.01 -0.62
N ARG A 172 1.84 -13.68 -0.71
CA ARG A 172 1.69 -12.89 -1.94
C ARG A 172 0.32 -13.04 -2.61
N TYR A 173 -0.74 -13.15 -1.81
CA TYR A 173 -2.10 -13.18 -2.30
C TYR A 173 -2.55 -11.76 -2.64
N VAL A 174 -3.13 -11.59 -3.83
CA VAL A 174 -3.65 -10.31 -4.32
C VAL A 174 -5.17 -10.35 -4.37
N ILE A 175 -5.80 -9.17 -4.34
CA ILE A 175 -7.24 -9.05 -4.60
C ILE A 175 -7.52 -9.56 -6.01
N LEU A 176 -8.47 -10.49 -6.14
CA LEU A 176 -8.79 -11.05 -7.44
C LEU A 176 -9.56 -10.02 -8.30
N PRO A 177 -9.28 -9.96 -9.62
CA PRO A 177 -9.99 -9.05 -10.53
C PRO A 177 -11.44 -9.50 -10.74
N LYS A 178 -12.20 -8.75 -11.57
CA LYS A 178 -13.51 -9.22 -12.03
C LYS A 178 -13.39 -10.64 -12.62
N PRO A 179 -14.35 -11.53 -12.35
CA PRO A 179 -15.66 -11.29 -11.74
C PRO A 179 -15.73 -11.39 -10.21
N PHE A 180 -14.61 -11.57 -9.50
CA PHE A 180 -14.58 -11.80 -8.05
C PHE A 180 -14.83 -10.55 -7.17
N GLN A 181 -15.03 -9.39 -7.79
CA GLN A 181 -15.36 -8.15 -7.08
C GLN A 181 -16.85 -8.13 -6.75
N MET A 182 -17.21 -8.58 -5.54
CA MET A 182 -18.59 -8.64 -5.04
C MET A 182 -18.73 -7.86 -3.73
N ASP A 183 -19.88 -7.20 -3.55
CA ASP A 183 -20.17 -6.48 -2.32
C ASP A 183 -20.17 -7.43 -1.11
N ASN A 184 -19.54 -7.00 -0.02
CA ASN A 184 -19.40 -7.75 1.23
C ASN A 184 -18.53 -9.01 1.17
N TYR A 185 -17.91 -9.32 0.03
CA TYR A 185 -16.97 -10.43 -0.09
C TYR A 185 -15.57 -9.92 -0.45
N ILE A 186 -14.55 -10.50 0.15
CA ILE A 186 -13.15 -10.23 -0.19
C ILE A 186 -12.55 -11.51 -0.74
N PHE A 187 -12.21 -11.49 -2.03
CA PHE A 187 -11.50 -12.58 -2.69
C PHE A 187 -10.03 -12.23 -2.85
N LYS A 188 -9.16 -13.09 -2.32
CA LYS A 188 -7.71 -12.98 -2.48
C LYS A 188 -7.13 -14.30 -2.95
N GLY A 189 -6.15 -14.26 -3.84
CA GLY A 189 -5.49 -15.48 -4.31
C GLY A 189 -4.18 -15.19 -5.01
N VAL A 190 -3.47 -16.25 -5.38
CA VAL A 190 -2.26 -16.15 -6.20
C VAL A 190 -2.64 -16.17 -7.66
N ILE A 191 -2.12 -15.24 -8.44
CA ILE A 191 -2.23 -15.23 -9.90
C ILE A 191 -0.88 -15.67 -10.46
N THR A 192 -0.87 -16.77 -11.21
CA THR A 192 0.34 -17.32 -11.82
C THR A 192 0.19 -17.37 -13.33
N GLU A 193 1.12 -16.76 -14.05
CA GLU A 193 1.21 -16.88 -15.51
C GLU A 193 2.10 -18.08 -15.86
N LYS A 194 1.56 -19.02 -16.64
CA LYS A 194 2.29 -20.16 -17.22
C LYS A 194 2.02 -20.20 -18.71
N THR A 195 3.09 -20.06 -19.49
CA THR A 195 3.06 -20.00 -20.96
C THR A 195 2.06 -18.95 -21.47
N GLU A 196 0.89 -19.36 -21.94
CA GLU A 196 -0.19 -18.51 -22.48
C GLU A 196 -1.46 -18.54 -21.62
N LYS A 197 -1.39 -19.21 -20.46
CA LYS A 197 -2.51 -19.38 -19.54
C LYS A 197 -2.21 -18.71 -18.20
N THR A 198 -3.24 -18.12 -17.63
CA THR A 198 -3.18 -17.56 -16.28
C THR A 198 -3.97 -18.47 -15.37
N TYR A 199 -3.39 -18.82 -14.23
CA TYR A 199 -4.02 -19.61 -13.19
C TYR A 199 -4.31 -18.75 -11.97
N ILE A 200 -5.45 -19.00 -11.34
CA ILE A 200 -5.89 -18.36 -10.10
C ILE A 200 -5.98 -19.44 -9.04
N GLY A 201 -5.30 -19.24 -7.93
CA GLY A 201 -5.45 -20.06 -6.74
C GLY A 201 -4.11 -20.43 -6.11
N PRO A 202 -4.08 -20.86 -4.84
CA PRO A 202 -5.25 -21.08 -3.97
C PRO A 202 -6.02 -19.77 -3.66
N VAL A 203 -7.31 -19.88 -3.36
CA VAL A 203 -8.22 -18.72 -3.19
C VAL A 203 -8.74 -18.66 -1.76
N LEU A 204 -8.59 -17.50 -1.15
CA LEU A 204 -9.17 -17.11 0.13
C LEU A 204 -10.37 -16.21 -0.11
N ILE A 205 -11.47 -16.51 0.57
CA ILE A 205 -12.73 -15.78 0.46
C ILE A 205 -13.16 -15.40 1.88
N TYR A 206 -13.37 -14.12 2.12
CA TYR A 206 -13.97 -13.64 3.36
C TYR A 206 -15.36 -13.09 3.09
N ASP A 207 -16.35 -13.67 3.75
CA ASP A 207 -17.72 -13.16 3.82
C ASP A 207 -17.84 -12.21 5.03
N ALA A 208 -17.91 -10.91 4.75
CA ALA A 208 -18.01 -9.89 5.77
C ALA A 208 -19.43 -9.80 6.39
N VAL A 209 -20.47 -10.37 5.78
CA VAL A 209 -21.83 -10.39 6.33
C VAL A 209 -21.90 -11.43 7.46
N HIS A 210 -21.48 -12.66 7.17
CA HIS A 210 -21.57 -13.79 8.10
C HIS A 210 -20.29 -14.01 8.91
N ASN A 211 -19.26 -13.18 8.69
CA ASN A 211 -17.96 -13.28 9.34
C ASN A 211 -17.33 -14.68 9.20
N LEU A 212 -17.32 -15.17 7.95
CA LEU A 212 -16.87 -16.52 7.62
C LEU A 212 -15.70 -16.46 6.64
N LEU A 213 -14.67 -17.28 6.90
CA LEU A 213 -13.59 -17.51 5.96
C LEU A 213 -13.81 -18.84 5.23
N ASN A 214 -13.59 -18.81 3.92
CA ASN A 214 -13.61 -19.98 3.06
C ASN A 214 -12.29 -20.03 2.29
N PHE A 215 -11.78 -21.24 2.07
CA PHE A 215 -10.53 -21.44 1.37
C PHE A 215 -10.66 -22.56 0.33
N LEU A 216 -10.16 -22.27 -0.86
CA LEU A 216 -10.06 -23.18 -1.99
C LEU A 216 -8.58 -23.47 -2.22
N GLU A 217 -8.18 -24.73 -2.07
CA GLU A 217 -6.78 -25.13 -2.16
C GLU A 217 -6.29 -25.21 -3.59
N GLU A 218 -7.18 -25.59 -4.52
CA GLU A 218 -6.84 -25.83 -5.91
C GLU A 218 -6.75 -24.54 -6.72
N SER A 219 -5.82 -24.52 -7.67
CA SER A 219 -5.74 -23.48 -8.70
C SER A 219 -6.55 -23.88 -9.93
N PHE A 220 -7.21 -22.91 -10.54
CA PHE A 220 -7.97 -23.08 -11.77
C PHE A 220 -7.54 -22.06 -12.84
N GLU A 221 -7.83 -22.35 -14.11
CA GLU A 221 -7.53 -21.44 -15.21
C GLU A 221 -8.43 -20.19 -15.16
N SER A 222 -7.87 -19.00 -15.33
CA SER A 222 -8.57 -17.71 -15.17
C SER A 222 -9.70 -17.48 -16.19
N LYS A 223 -9.78 -18.29 -17.25
CA LYS A 223 -10.81 -18.23 -18.29
C LYS A 223 -11.84 -19.36 -18.16
N ASP A 224 -11.62 -20.30 -17.24
CA ASP A 224 -12.57 -21.38 -16.99
C ASP A 224 -13.78 -20.84 -16.22
N LYS A 225 -14.88 -20.66 -16.94
CA LYS A 225 -16.13 -20.14 -16.40
C LYS A 225 -16.74 -21.07 -15.35
N GLU A 226 -16.55 -22.38 -15.46
CA GLU A 226 -17.11 -23.34 -14.52
C GLU A 226 -16.39 -23.25 -13.17
N SER A 227 -15.06 -23.24 -13.18
CA SER A 227 -14.28 -23.06 -11.95
C SER A 227 -14.52 -21.69 -11.29
N ILE A 228 -14.62 -20.63 -12.08
CA ILE A 228 -14.98 -19.30 -11.56
C ILE A 228 -16.37 -19.33 -10.91
N ALA A 229 -17.38 -19.87 -11.60
CA ALA A 229 -18.73 -19.98 -11.06
C ALA A 229 -18.74 -20.82 -9.77
N ALA A 230 -18.00 -21.92 -9.73
CA ALA A 230 -17.86 -22.75 -8.54
C ALA A 230 -17.25 -21.99 -7.36
N ALA A 231 -16.23 -21.16 -7.58
CA ALA A 231 -15.64 -20.32 -6.54
C ALA A 231 -16.62 -19.24 -6.03
N LEU A 232 -17.43 -18.66 -6.92
CA LEU A 232 -18.49 -17.72 -6.53
C LEU A 232 -19.60 -18.43 -5.75
N ASP A 233 -19.99 -19.65 -6.15
CA ASP A 233 -20.97 -20.48 -5.46
C ASP A 233 -20.51 -20.85 -4.04
N VAL A 234 -19.20 -21.01 -3.82
CA VAL A 234 -18.65 -21.17 -2.46
C VAL A 234 -18.86 -19.92 -1.62
N ALA A 235 -18.59 -18.74 -2.17
CA ALA A 235 -18.77 -17.49 -1.44
C ALA A 235 -20.21 -17.29 -0.98
N VAL A 236 -21.20 -17.61 -1.83
CA VAL A 236 -22.63 -17.48 -1.50
C VAL A 236 -23.22 -18.71 -0.79
N GLY A 237 -22.39 -19.68 -0.39
CA GLY A 237 -22.81 -20.86 0.37
C GLY A 237 -23.57 -21.93 -0.40
N ARG A 238 -23.54 -21.92 -1.74
CA ARG A 238 -24.15 -22.95 -2.60
C ARG A 238 -23.26 -24.17 -2.79
N LYS A 239 -21.95 -24.01 -2.60
CA LYS A 239 -20.94 -25.07 -2.68
C LYS A 239 -20.07 -25.02 -1.42
N LYS A 240 -19.63 -26.19 -0.95
CA LYS A 240 -18.74 -26.28 0.22
C LYS A 240 -17.29 -25.92 -0.19
N PRO A 241 -16.56 -25.11 0.60
CA PRO A 241 -15.13 -24.91 0.39
C PRO A 241 -14.32 -26.15 0.81
N ASP A 242 -13.03 -26.14 0.48
CA ASP A 242 -12.10 -27.18 0.94
C ASP A 242 -11.83 -27.02 2.45
N ILE A 243 -11.72 -25.78 2.93
CA ILE A 243 -11.52 -25.43 4.35
C ILE A 243 -12.41 -24.22 4.70
N GLU A 244 -13.00 -24.22 5.88
CA GLU A 244 -13.91 -23.16 6.35
C GLU A 244 -13.63 -22.70 7.79
N GLY A 245 -14.05 -21.47 8.10
CA GLY A 245 -13.99 -20.88 9.42
C GLY A 245 -12.57 -20.78 9.99
N LYS A 246 -12.41 -21.15 11.27
CA LYS A 246 -11.14 -21.02 12.01
C LYS A 246 -10.00 -21.86 11.44
N ASP A 247 -10.31 -22.96 10.74
CA ASP A 247 -9.30 -23.86 10.19
C ASP A 247 -8.55 -23.24 9.01
N VAL A 248 -9.14 -22.20 8.38
CA VAL A 248 -8.49 -21.43 7.33
C VAL A 248 -7.21 -20.76 7.84
N PHE A 249 -7.23 -20.15 9.03
CA PHE A 249 -6.02 -19.54 9.60
C PHE A 249 -4.92 -20.58 9.88
N ARG A 250 -5.29 -21.79 10.31
CA ARG A 250 -4.33 -22.90 10.48
C ARG A 250 -3.71 -23.30 9.15
N ALA A 251 -4.52 -23.41 8.10
CA ALA A 251 -4.06 -23.74 6.76
C ALA A 251 -3.09 -22.68 6.21
N LEU A 252 -3.40 -21.39 6.39
CA LEU A 252 -2.54 -20.28 5.97
C LEU A 252 -1.19 -20.29 6.70
N LYS A 253 -1.18 -20.50 8.03
CA LYS A 253 0.07 -20.67 8.80
C LYS A 253 0.91 -21.83 8.24
N ASN A 254 0.29 -23.00 8.04
CA ASN A 254 0.99 -24.19 7.57
C ASN A 254 1.61 -23.99 6.18
N LYS A 255 0.92 -23.32 5.25
CA LYS A 255 1.47 -23.00 3.92
C LYS A 255 2.72 -22.13 3.98
N ILE A 256 2.77 -21.15 4.88
CA ILE A 256 3.97 -20.32 5.07
C ILE A 256 5.14 -21.17 5.59
N THR A 257 4.90 -22.00 6.60
CA THR A 257 5.96 -22.85 7.17
C THR A 257 6.49 -23.87 6.16
N GLN A 258 5.63 -24.44 5.32
CA GLN A 258 6.03 -25.40 4.27
C GLN A 258 6.82 -24.74 3.15
N THR A 259 6.54 -23.48 2.82
CA THR A 259 7.24 -22.75 1.74
C THR A 259 8.68 -22.36 2.14
N LYS A 260 9.00 -22.39 3.44
CA LYS A 260 10.36 -22.17 3.96
C LYS A 260 11.26 -23.41 3.99
N SER A 261 10.69 -24.61 3.85
CA SER A 261 11.42 -25.89 3.86
C SER A 261 11.83 -26.32 2.47
#